data_AF-A3ZPR4-F1
#
_entry.id   AF-A3ZPR4-F1
#
_cell.length_a   1.000
_cell.length_b   1.000
_cell.length_c   1.000
_cell.angle_alpha   90.00
_cell.angle_beta   90.00
_cell.angle_gamma   90.00
#
_symmetry.space_group_name_H-M   'P 1'
#
loop_
_entity.id
_entity.type
_entity.pdbx_description
1 polymer ?
#
loop_
_entity_poly.entity_id
_entity_poly.type
_entity_poly.pdbx_seq_one_letter_code
_entity_poly.pdbx_strand_id
1 'polypeptide(L)'
;MSTVAQTREEILQEISQHETRIFELRQLLPSALKSFFRFRCRPEKFVWVYALTHEEAVRKLHARMNLNYGANWEVASRVVDRIDDPREAANTASCNLLTHLTLDDAREFVNDYRANQRGRATGEKLKHAPQSRIEQDIESWELNQRRREGMKG
;
A
#
# COMPACT_ATOMS: atom_id res chain seq x y z
N MET A 1 48.74 -11.54 13.16
CA MET A 1 47.48 -12.29 13.19
C MET A 1 47.33 -12.96 11.84
N SER A 2 47.57 -14.27 11.76
CA SER A 2 47.43 -15.01 10.50
C SER A 2 45.95 -15.19 10.20
N THR A 3 45.48 -14.59 9.11
CA THR A 3 44.22 -14.97 8.47
C THR A 3 44.38 -16.41 7.99
N VAL A 4 43.79 -17.36 8.73
CA VAL A 4 43.61 -18.72 8.25
C VAL A 4 42.80 -18.63 6.97
N ALA A 5 43.36 -19.07 5.85
CA ALA A 5 42.67 -19.06 4.58
C ALA A 5 41.47 -20.00 4.68
N GLN A 6 40.25 -19.43 4.71
CA GLN A 6 39.02 -20.21 4.68
C GLN A 6 38.98 -21.05 3.41
N THR A 7 38.50 -22.29 3.54
CA THR A 7 38.25 -23.14 2.39
C THR A 7 37.05 -22.63 1.60
N ARG A 8 36.97 -22.99 0.32
CA ARG A 8 35.82 -22.65 -0.53
C ARG A 8 34.49 -23.13 0.06
N GLU A 9 34.50 -24.29 0.72
CA GLU A 9 33.32 -24.89 1.36
C GLU A 9 32.86 -24.06 2.55
N GLU A 10 33.77 -23.61 3.41
CA GLU A 10 33.47 -22.71 4.53
C GLU A 10 32.88 -21.38 4.04
N ILE A 11 33.43 -20.81 2.97
CA ILE A 11 32.91 -19.57 2.36
C ILE A 11 31.48 -19.77 1.84
N LEU A 12 31.22 -20.88 1.13
CA LEU A 12 29.88 -21.16 0.60
C LEU A 12 28.85 -21.43 1.70
N GLN A 13 29.27 -22.11 2.77
CA GLN A 13 28.43 -22.34 3.94
C GLN A 13 28.09 -21.03 4.65
N GLU A 14 29.06 -20.13 4.80
CA GLU A 14 28.86 -18.81 5.38
C GLU A 14 27.89 -17.95 4.53
N ILE A 15 28.03 -17.96 3.20
CA ILE A 15 27.08 -17.30 2.29
C ILE A 15 25.65 -17.82 2.51
N SER A 16 25.47 -19.14 2.54
CA SER A 16 24.14 -19.75 2.74
C SER A 16 23.51 -19.38 4.09
N GLN A 17 24.33 -19.32 5.15
CA GLN A 17 23.87 -18.87 6.47
C GLN A 17 23.45 -17.39 6.45
N HIS A 18 24.23 -16.51 5.82
CA HIS A 18 23.88 -15.10 5.67
C HIS A 18 22.61 -14.90 4.84
N GLU A 19 22.43 -15.65 3.75
CA GLU A 19 21.22 -15.62 2.94
C GLU A 19 19.98 -16.05 3.74
N THR A 20 20.10 -17.12 4.54
CA THR A 20 19.04 -17.57 5.45
C THR A 20 18.71 -16.50 6.49
N ARG A 21 19.74 -15.87 7.07
CA ARG A 21 19.54 -14.82 8.07
C ARG A 21 18.90 -13.57 7.47
N ILE A 22 19.30 -13.16 6.27
CA ILE A 22 18.67 -12.07 5.53
C ILE A 22 17.20 -12.40 5.25
N PHE A 23 16.89 -13.64 4.89
CA PHE A 23 15.53 -14.09 4.68
C PHE A 23 14.67 -13.94 5.96
N GLU A 24 15.14 -14.45 7.09
CA GLU A 24 14.44 -14.30 8.38
C GLU A 24 14.21 -12.83 8.74
N LEU A 25 15.24 -11.98 8.59
CA LEU A 25 15.15 -10.56 8.90
C LEU A 25 14.13 -9.83 8.00
N ARG A 26 14.02 -10.21 6.72
CA ARG A 26 13.00 -9.65 5.81
C ARG A 26 11.58 -10.01 6.22
N GLN A 27 11.36 -11.20 6.78
CA GLN A 27 10.04 -11.59 7.31
C GLN A 27 9.64 -10.78 8.55
N LEU A 28 10.62 -10.34 9.33
CA LEU A 28 10.42 -9.52 10.53
C LEU A 28 10.25 -8.02 10.24
N LEU A 29 10.44 -7.57 8.98
CA LEU A 29 10.25 -6.17 8.65
C LEU A 29 8.79 -5.76 8.91
N PRO A 30 8.54 -4.66 9.63
CA PRO A 30 7.19 -4.12 9.77
C PRO A 30 6.63 -3.74 8.40
N SER A 31 5.31 -3.79 8.25
CA SER A 31 4.67 -3.30 7.03
C SER A 31 4.94 -1.82 6.90
N ALA A 32 5.51 -1.41 5.77
CA ALA A 32 5.64 0.01 5.43
C ALA A 32 4.29 0.62 5.00
N LEU A 33 3.25 -0.21 4.86
CA LEU A 33 1.93 0.25 4.43
C LEU A 33 1.22 0.93 5.58
N LYS A 34 0.68 2.11 5.27
CA LYS A 34 -0.30 2.81 6.10
C LYS A 34 -1.65 2.09 6.03
N SER A 35 -2.60 2.56 6.83
CA SER A 35 -3.95 2.00 6.91
C SER A 35 -4.92 2.75 6.00
N PHE A 36 -5.98 2.06 5.58
CA PHE A 36 -7.15 2.67 4.98
C PHE A 36 -8.17 2.99 6.05
N PHE A 37 -8.60 4.25 6.09
CA PHE A 37 -9.68 4.72 6.95
C PHE A 37 -10.90 5.03 6.11
N ARG A 38 -12.04 4.45 6.48
CA ARG A 38 -13.31 4.68 5.81
C ARG A 38 -14.26 5.41 6.73
N PHE A 39 -14.60 6.63 6.33
CA PHE A 39 -15.52 7.52 7.03
C PHE A 39 -16.89 7.48 6.38
N ARG A 40 -17.94 7.61 7.19
CA ARG A 40 -19.30 7.87 6.69
C ARG A 40 -19.54 9.37 6.74
N CYS A 41 -19.81 9.98 5.60
CA CYS A 41 -20.02 11.41 5.51
C CYS A 41 -21.38 11.72 4.86
N ARG A 42 -21.71 13.00 4.79
CA ARG A 42 -22.72 13.56 3.88
C ARG A 42 -22.09 14.71 3.11
N PRO A 43 -22.36 14.88 1.80
CA PRO A 43 -23.25 14.05 0.97
C PRO A 43 -22.64 12.70 0.53
N GLU A 44 -21.32 12.51 0.62
CA GLU A 44 -20.67 11.25 0.24
C GLU A 44 -20.94 10.14 1.26
N LYS A 45 -21.59 9.04 0.86
CA LYS A 45 -21.91 7.91 1.75
C LYS A 45 -20.68 7.31 2.44
N PHE A 46 -19.58 7.16 1.71
CA PHE A 46 -18.30 6.66 2.22
C PHE A 46 -17.12 7.40 1.60
N VAL A 47 -16.21 7.88 2.45
CA VAL A 47 -14.96 8.55 2.05
C VAL A 47 -13.79 7.72 2.54
N TRP A 48 -12.90 7.34 1.63
CA TRP A 48 -11.69 6.58 1.93
C TRP A 48 -10.48 7.51 2.02
N VAL A 49 -9.61 7.26 3.00
CA VAL A 49 -8.38 8.01 3.24
C VAL A 49 -7.24 7.03 3.54
N TYR A 50 -6.08 7.27 2.94
CA TYR A 50 -4.86 6.51 3.21
C TYR A 50 -3.93 7.29 4.15
N ALA A 51 -3.69 6.79 5.36
CA ALA A 51 -2.99 7.54 6.41
C ALA A 51 -2.33 6.64 7.45
N LEU A 52 -1.30 7.15 8.12
CA LEU A 52 -0.54 6.38 9.12
C LEU A 52 -1.29 6.31 10.45
N THR A 53 -1.99 7.38 10.81
CA THR A 53 -2.76 7.46 12.06
C THR A 53 -4.19 7.93 11.81
N HIS A 54 -5.05 7.73 12.81
CA HIS A 54 -6.43 8.20 12.77
C HIS A 54 -6.49 9.74 12.69
N GLU A 55 -5.65 10.44 13.44
CA GLU A 55 -5.59 11.90 13.46
C GLU A 55 -5.18 12.46 12.09
N GLU A 56 -4.20 11.82 11.44
CA GLU A 56 -3.83 12.16 10.07
C GLU A 56 -5.00 11.93 9.11
N ALA A 57 -5.70 10.80 9.25
CA ALA A 57 -6.84 10.47 8.41
C ALA A 57 -7.96 11.50 8.54
N VAL A 58 -8.28 11.92 9.77
CA VAL A 58 -9.27 12.97 10.05
C VAL A 58 -8.83 14.29 9.42
N ARG A 59 -7.57 14.70 9.59
CA ARG A 59 -7.05 15.93 8.98
C ARG A 59 -7.16 15.91 7.45
N LYS A 60 -6.76 14.81 6.81
CA LYS A 60 -6.88 14.61 5.36
C LYS A 60 -8.35 14.62 4.90
N LEU A 61 -9.24 13.95 5.63
CA LEU A 61 -10.69 13.97 5.39
C LEU A 61 -11.24 15.39 5.40
N HIS A 62 -10.97 16.16 6.47
CA HIS A 62 -11.43 17.53 6.61
C HIS A 62 -10.91 18.41 5.47
N ALA A 63 -9.62 18.30 5.12
CA ALA A 63 -9.06 19.03 4.00
C ALA A 63 -9.78 18.72 2.67
N ARG A 64 -9.99 17.43 2.36
CA ARG A 64 -10.69 16.98 1.14
C ARG A 64 -12.14 17.45 1.12
N MET A 65 -12.88 17.26 2.20
CA MET A 65 -14.31 17.55 2.24
C MET A 65 -14.58 19.06 2.27
N ASN A 66 -13.76 19.83 2.99
CA ASN A 66 -13.83 21.30 2.94
C ASN A 66 -13.53 21.84 1.55
N LEU A 67 -12.58 21.25 0.82
CA LEU A 67 -12.28 21.65 -0.55
C LEU A 67 -13.46 21.40 -1.51
N ASN A 68 -14.09 20.24 -1.40
CA ASN A 68 -15.16 19.82 -2.32
C ASN A 68 -16.54 20.39 -1.99
N TYR A 69 -16.83 20.59 -0.70
CA TYR A 69 -18.18 20.90 -0.22
C TYR A 69 -18.24 22.16 0.67
N GLY A 70 -17.11 22.77 1.03
CA GLY A 70 -17.08 23.92 1.92
C GLY A 70 -17.68 23.61 3.28
N ALA A 71 -18.72 24.34 3.67
CA ALA A 71 -19.48 24.09 4.90
C ALA A 71 -20.59 23.02 4.76
N ASN A 72 -20.86 22.55 3.54
CA ASN A 72 -22.00 21.66 3.24
C ASN A 72 -21.61 20.18 3.33
N TRP A 73 -20.94 19.79 4.41
CA TRP A 73 -20.65 18.40 4.70
C TRP A 73 -20.56 18.14 6.19
N GLU A 74 -20.78 16.89 6.58
CA GLU A 74 -20.62 16.45 7.96
C GLU A 74 -20.17 14.99 8.01
N VAL A 75 -19.53 14.61 9.10
CA VAL A 75 -19.27 13.20 9.43
C VAL A 75 -20.58 12.62 9.99
N ALA A 76 -21.14 11.64 9.28
CA ALA A 76 -22.42 11.02 9.63
C ALA A 76 -22.32 9.98 10.74
N SER A 77 -21.12 9.52 11.08
CA SER A 77 -20.87 8.49 12.10
C SER A 77 -19.54 8.70 12.80
N ARG A 78 -19.53 8.54 14.14
CA ARG A 78 -18.29 8.52 14.93
C ARG A 78 -17.47 7.25 14.72
N VAL A 79 -18.11 6.17 14.28
CA VAL A 79 -17.43 4.90 13.96
C VAL A 79 -16.70 5.07 12.62
N VAL A 80 -15.40 4.78 12.63
CA VAL A 80 -14.51 4.80 11.47
C VAL A 80 -13.91 3.42 11.31
N ASP A 81 -14.04 2.84 10.11
CA ASP A 81 -13.45 1.53 9.82
C ASP A 81 -11.97 1.74 9.49
N ARG A 82 -11.07 1.12 10.25
CA ARG A 82 -9.63 1.07 9.99
C ARG A 82 -9.28 -0.30 9.41
N ILE A 83 -8.67 -0.32 8.24
CA ILE A 83 -8.30 -1.54 7.52
C ILE A 83 -6.81 -1.48 7.22
N ASP A 84 -6.03 -2.35 7.87
CA ASP A 84 -4.56 -2.38 7.73
C ASP A 84 -4.12 -3.24 6.54
N ASP A 85 -4.90 -4.26 6.15
CA ASP A 85 -4.59 -5.10 4.98
C ASP A 85 -5.17 -4.45 3.69
N PRO A 86 -4.33 -4.05 2.72
CA PRO A 86 -4.81 -3.52 1.45
C PRO A 86 -5.71 -4.49 0.66
N ARG A 87 -5.57 -5.81 0.85
CA ARG A 87 -6.43 -6.81 0.20
C ARG A 87 -7.84 -6.76 0.75
N GLU A 88 -7.98 -6.64 2.06
CA GLU A 88 -9.27 -6.47 2.73
C GLU A 88 -9.93 -5.15 2.31
N ALA A 89 -9.15 -4.07 2.22
CA ALA A 89 -9.64 -2.77 1.77
C ALA A 89 -10.18 -2.86 0.32
N ALA A 90 -9.45 -3.53 -0.58
CA ALA A 90 -9.86 -3.72 -1.96
C ALA A 90 -11.12 -4.58 -2.11
N ASN A 91 -11.28 -5.62 -1.26
CA ASN A 91 -12.49 -6.45 -1.24
C ASN A 91 -13.70 -5.72 -0.65
N THR A 92 -13.47 -4.75 0.24
CA THR A 92 -14.52 -3.94 0.87
C THR A 92 -14.98 -2.79 -0.03
N ALA A 93 -14.13 -2.30 -0.91
CA ALA A 93 -14.47 -1.27 -1.88
C ALA A 93 -15.50 -1.79 -2.90
N SER A 94 -16.50 -0.95 -3.21
CA SER A 94 -17.55 -1.33 -4.19
C SER A 94 -17.02 -1.39 -5.62
N CYS A 95 -15.90 -0.73 -5.90
CA CYS A 95 -15.22 -0.73 -7.18
C CYS A 95 -13.70 -0.70 -6.94
N ASN A 96 -12.92 -0.16 -7.88
CA ASN A 96 -11.48 -0.07 -7.72
C ASN A 96 -11.12 0.82 -6.52
N LEU A 97 -10.39 0.29 -5.54
CA LEU A 97 -10.07 1.00 -4.30
C LEU A 97 -9.42 2.37 -4.55
N LEU A 98 -8.49 2.44 -5.49
CA LEU A 98 -7.72 3.66 -5.77
C LEU A 98 -8.59 4.77 -6.36
N THR A 99 -9.77 4.46 -6.89
CA THR A 99 -10.73 5.47 -7.38
C THR A 99 -11.48 6.19 -6.26
N HIS A 100 -11.46 5.65 -5.04
CA HIS A 100 -12.04 6.32 -3.87
C HIS A 100 -11.07 7.30 -3.20
N LEU A 101 -9.78 7.22 -3.53
CA LEU A 101 -8.72 8.04 -2.95
C LEU A 101 -8.51 9.33 -3.75
N THR A 102 -7.86 10.31 -3.13
CA THR A 102 -7.29 11.44 -3.88
C THR A 102 -6.15 10.94 -4.76
N LEU A 103 -5.78 11.72 -5.78
CA LEU A 103 -4.67 11.34 -6.67
C LEU A 103 -3.36 11.13 -5.89
N ASP A 104 -3.10 12.00 -4.91
CA ASP A 104 -1.88 11.96 -4.09
C ASP A 104 -1.87 10.74 -3.16
N ASP A 105 -2.99 10.46 -2.48
CA ASP A 105 -3.11 9.26 -1.63
C ASP A 105 -2.98 7.97 -2.44
N ALA A 106 -3.56 7.92 -3.64
CA ALA A 106 -3.44 6.76 -4.52
C ALA A 106 -1.99 6.55 -4.99
N ARG A 107 -1.29 7.62 -5.38
CA ARG A 107 0.13 7.56 -5.76
C ARG A 107 1.01 7.12 -4.60
N GLU A 108 0.78 7.70 -3.43
CA GLU A 108 1.47 7.35 -2.20
C GLU A 108 1.30 5.86 -1.88
N PHE A 109 0.05 5.36 -1.89
CA PHE A 109 -0.23 3.95 -1.68
C PHE A 109 0.49 3.03 -2.68
N VAL A 110 0.47 3.35 -3.97
CA VAL A 110 1.16 2.52 -4.99
C VAL A 110 2.67 2.46 -4.74
N ASN A 111 3.28 3.58 -4.33
CA ASN A 111 4.70 3.64 -4.00
C ASN A 111 5.02 2.79 -2.76
N ASP A 112 4.23 2.94 -1.69
CA ASP A 112 4.37 2.18 -0.45
C ASP A 112 4.16 0.68 -0.70
N TYR A 113 3.14 0.31 -1.49
CA TYR A 113 2.87 -1.06 -1.89
C TYR A 113 4.06 -1.70 -2.61
N ARG A 114 4.62 -1.01 -3.61
CA ARG A 114 5.78 -1.48 -4.36
C ARG A 114 7.03 -1.57 -3.49
N ALA A 115 7.26 -0.60 -2.60
CA ALA A 115 8.38 -0.62 -1.66
C ALA A 115 8.28 -1.82 -0.71
N ASN A 116 7.09 -2.06 -0.15
CA ASN A 116 6.82 -3.19 0.74
C ASN A 116 7.01 -4.53 0.01
N GLN A 117 6.52 -4.66 -1.23
CA GLN A 117 6.73 -5.85 -2.05
C GLN A 117 8.21 -6.10 -2.36
N ARG A 118 9.00 -5.05 -2.68
CA ARG A 118 10.44 -5.19 -2.92
C ARG A 118 11.20 -5.59 -1.66
N GLY A 119 10.89 -5.00 -0.51
CA GLY A 119 11.53 -5.33 0.76
C GLY A 119 11.25 -6.76 1.21
N ARG A 120 10.08 -7.30 0.82
CA ARG A 120 9.63 -8.66 1.15
C ARG A 120 9.84 -9.67 0.01
N ALA A 121 10.39 -9.27 -1.13
CA ALA A 121 10.54 -10.15 -2.29
C ALA A 121 11.55 -11.27 -1.99
N THR A 122 11.07 -12.51 -2.07
CA THR A 122 11.83 -13.75 -1.88
C THR A 122 11.98 -14.45 -3.23
N GLY A 123 13.01 -14.09 -4.00
CA GLY A 123 13.65 -14.93 -5.03
C GLY A 123 12.87 -15.52 -6.22
N GLU A 124 11.65 -16.03 -6.06
CA GLU A 124 10.91 -16.75 -7.09
C GLU A 124 9.46 -16.26 -7.14
N LYS A 125 9.16 -15.42 -8.13
CA LYS A 125 7.76 -15.19 -8.52
C LYS A 125 7.26 -16.48 -9.16
N LEU A 126 6.35 -17.19 -8.47
CA LEU A 126 5.53 -18.22 -9.10
C LEU A 126 4.85 -17.58 -10.32
N LYS A 127 5.24 -18.01 -11.53
CA LYS A 127 4.82 -17.41 -12.81
C LYS A 127 3.30 -17.40 -13.06
N HIS A 128 2.52 -18.07 -12.21
CA HIS A 128 1.09 -18.33 -12.41
C HIS A 128 0.22 -18.15 -11.17
N ALA A 129 0.66 -17.41 -10.15
CA ALA A 129 -0.24 -17.07 -9.04
C ALA A 129 -1.37 -16.16 -9.55
N PRO A 130 -2.65 -16.42 -9.23
CA PRO A 130 -3.74 -15.55 -9.62
C PRO A 130 -3.56 -14.17 -8.99
N GLN A 131 -3.66 -13.15 -9.83
CA GLN A 131 -3.48 -11.76 -9.43
C GLN A 131 -4.55 -11.35 -8.43
N SER A 132 -4.12 -10.81 -7.29
CA SER A 132 -5.03 -10.36 -6.24
C SER A 132 -5.84 -9.15 -6.70
N ARG A 133 -7.02 -8.94 -6.09
CA ARG A 133 -7.89 -7.80 -6.41
C ARG A 133 -7.16 -6.46 -6.29
N ILE A 134 -6.31 -6.28 -5.28
CA ILE A 134 -5.54 -5.05 -5.11
C ILE A 134 -4.53 -4.84 -6.25
N GLU A 135 -3.90 -5.89 -6.76
CA GLU A 135 -2.97 -5.78 -7.90
C GLU A 135 -3.73 -5.41 -9.18
N GLN A 136 -4.93 -5.96 -9.39
CA GLN A 136 -5.81 -5.59 -10.51
C GLN A 136 -6.24 -4.12 -10.40
N ASP A 137 -6.55 -3.66 -9.18
CA ASP A 137 -6.94 -2.27 -8.92
C ASP A 137 -5.79 -1.31 -9.23
N ILE A 138 -4.56 -1.63 -8.81
CA ILE A 138 -3.34 -0.86 -9.12
C ILE A 138 -3.13 -0.77 -10.63
N GLU A 139 -3.12 -1.92 -11.33
CA GLU A 139 -2.88 -1.94 -12.78
C GLU A 139 -3.94 -1.16 -13.57
N SER A 140 -5.21 -1.33 -13.22
CA SER A 140 -6.32 -0.61 -13.84
C SER A 140 -6.22 0.90 -13.62
N TRP A 141 -5.84 1.32 -12.40
CA TRP A 141 -5.66 2.73 -12.09
C TRP A 141 -4.48 3.33 -12.87
N GLU A 142 -3.33 2.66 -12.94
CA GLU A 142 -2.15 3.14 -13.68
C GLU A 142 -2.40 3.22 -15.18
N LEU A 143 -3.15 2.26 -15.76
CA LEU A 143 -3.57 2.32 -17.15
C LEU A 143 -4.44 3.55 -17.41
N ASN A 144 -5.37 3.85 -16.50
CA ASN A 144 -6.23 5.03 -16.61
C ASN A 144 -5.46 6.35 -16.45
N GLN A 145 -4.43 6.40 -15.59
CA GLN A 145 -3.56 7.58 -15.49
C GLN A 145 -2.81 7.83 -16.80
N ARG A 146 -2.17 6.79 -17.36
CA ARG A 146 -1.45 6.89 -18.65
C ARG A 146 -2.35 7.35 -19.79
N ARG A 147 -3.59 6.85 -19.86
CA ARG A 147 -4.57 7.30 -20.87
C ARG A 147 -4.92 8.78 -20.72
N ARG A 148 -5.07 9.28 -19.49
CA ARG A 148 -5.36 10.69 -19.23
C ARG A 148 -4.18 11.61 -19.57
N GLU A 149 -2.96 11.15 -19.36
CA GLU A 149 -1.75 11.89 -19.72
C GLU A 149 -1.53 11.92 -21.24
N GLY A 150 -1.78 10.80 -21.94
CA GLY A 150 -1.68 10.71 -23.39
C GLY A 150 -2.75 11.49 -24.18
N MET A 151 -3.86 11.88 -23.54
CA MET A 151 -4.88 12.77 -24.15
C MET A 151 -4.58 14.26 -23.96
N LYS A 152 -3.53 14.61 -23.20
CA LYS A 152 -3.11 15.99 -22.96
C LYS A 152 -1.95 16.44 -23.86
N GLY A 153 -1.47 15.58 -24.77
CA GLY A 153 -0.50 15.89 -25.82
C GLY A 153 -1.18 16.02 -27.17
#